data_AF-A0A1C5WTP9-F1
#
_entry.id   AF-A0A1C5WTP9-F1
#
_cell.length_a   1.000
_cell.length_b   1.000
_cell.length_c   1.000
_cell.angle_alpha   90.00
_cell.angle_beta   90.00
_cell.angle_gamma   90.00
#
_symmetry.space_group_name_H-M   'P 1'
#
loop_
_entity.id
_entity.type
_entity.pdbx_description
1 polymer ?
#
loop_
_entity_poly.entity_id
_entity_poly.type
_entity_poly.pdbx_seq_one_letter_code
_entity_poly.pdbx_strand_id
1 'polypeptide(L)'
;MKKLLSLLLSLSMLASMAVIPAKAEETVMPLNASRIDSEKLPSGNLIYLGTASANVKEEDAVYSFPIYREGDLSEEASVTIHSLDLTAIYGEDYIILDDNAEKTGDGVSILERYATAETDTDETSDNISE
;
A
#
# COMPACT_ATOMS: atom_id res chain seq x y z
N MET A 1 -8.96 1.31 -59.16
CA MET A 1 -8.71 2.26 -58.07
C MET A 1 -9.91 2.47 -57.13
N LYS A 2 -11.15 2.68 -57.61
CA LYS A 2 -12.34 2.90 -56.76
C LYS A 2 -12.65 1.77 -55.76
N LYS A 3 -12.49 0.50 -56.17
CA LYS A 3 -12.72 -0.68 -55.30
C LYS A 3 -11.67 -0.85 -54.20
N LEU A 4 -10.43 -0.46 -54.48
CA LEU A 4 -9.33 -0.53 -53.50
C LEU A 4 -9.51 0.54 -52.41
N LEU A 5 -9.95 1.74 -52.82
CA LEU A 5 -10.24 2.85 -51.91
C LEU A 5 -11.45 2.54 -51.00
N SER A 6 -12.50 1.92 -51.56
CA SER A 6 -13.65 1.46 -50.78
C SER A 6 -13.27 0.39 -49.75
N LEU A 7 -12.36 -0.52 -50.09
CA LEU A 7 -11.91 -1.58 -49.19
C LEU A 7 -11.05 -1.02 -48.05
N LEU A 8 -10.15 -0.07 -48.37
CA LEU A 8 -9.35 0.64 -47.37
C LEU A 8 -10.24 1.40 -46.38
N LEU A 9 -11.26 2.10 -46.90
CA LEU A 9 -12.14 2.92 -46.08
C LEU A 9 -13.05 2.07 -45.17
N SER A 10 -13.50 0.90 -45.64
CA SER A 10 -14.24 -0.05 -44.79
C SER A 10 -13.36 -0.67 -43.70
N LEU A 11 -12.07 -0.92 -44.00
CA LEU A 11 -11.15 -1.52 -43.04
C LEU A 11 -10.73 -0.52 -41.95
N SER A 12 -10.58 0.77 -42.30
CA SER A 12 -10.31 1.84 -41.32
C SER A 12 -11.47 2.08 -40.35
N MET A 13 -12.71 1.93 -40.82
CA MET A 13 -13.91 2.06 -39.98
C MET A 13 -14.06 0.88 -39.01
N LEU A 14 -13.65 -0.33 -39.41
CA LEU A 14 -13.64 -1.49 -38.51
C LEU A 14 -12.58 -1.34 -37.40
N ALA A 15 -11.41 -0.78 -37.73
CA ALA A 15 -10.35 -0.54 -36.75
C ALA A 15 -10.71 0.54 -35.72
N SER A 16 -11.58 1.50 -36.06
CA SER A 16 -12.04 2.54 -35.13
C SER A 16 -13.12 2.07 -34.15
N MET A 17 -13.68 0.86 -34.33
CA MET A 17 -14.63 0.25 -33.38
C MET A 17 -13.95 -0.74 -32.41
N ALA A 18 -12.62 -0.88 -32.47
CA ALA A 18 -11.88 -1.53 -31.41
C ALA A 18 -11.95 -0.62 -30.17
N VAL A 19 -12.98 -0.84 -29.35
CA VAL A 19 -13.06 -0.32 -27.99
C VAL A 19 -11.81 -0.82 -27.28
N ILE A 20 -10.83 0.05 -27.11
CA ILE A 20 -9.75 -0.19 -26.16
C ILE A 20 -10.47 -0.31 -24.83
N PRO A 21 -10.43 -1.47 -24.13
CA PRO A 21 -10.97 -1.53 -22.79
C PRO A 21 -10.20 -0.49 -21.98
N ALA A 22 -10.88 0.56 -21.56
CA ALA A 22 -10.33 1.49 -20.59
C ALA A 22 -9.92 0.63 -19.39
N LYS A 23 -8.63 0.65 -19.04
CA LYS A 23 -8.15 0.07 -17.78
C LYS A 23 -9.05 0.68 -16.71
N ALA A 24 -9.87 -0.15 -16.06
CA ALA A 24 -10.76 0.32 -15.01
C ALA A 24 -9.92 1.10 -14.01
N GLU A 25 -10.31 2.35 -13.75
CA GLU A 25 -9.65 3.21 -12.79
C GLU A 25 -9.74 2.49 -11.43
N GLU A 26 -8.58 2.16 -10.86
CA GLU A 26 -8.47 1.43 -9.61
C GLU A 26 -9.20 2.24 -8.52
N THR A 27 -10.31 1.72 -8.04
CA THR A 27 -11.19 2.49 -7.16
C THR A 27 -10.57 2.49 -5.76
N VAL A 28 -9.97 3.63 -5.39
CA VAL A 28 -9.41 3.84 -4.05
C VAL A 28 -10.53 3.93 -3.02
N MET A 29 -10.49 3.07 -2.01
CA MET A 29 -11.43 3.01 -0.90
C MET A 29 -10.88 3.79 0.31
N PRO A 30 -11.44 4.96 0.65
CA PRO A 30 -10.98 5.71 1.82
C PRO A 30 -11.37 4.99 3.10
N LEU A 31 -10.40 4.78 3.99
CA LEU A 31 -10.63 4.27 5.32
C LEU A 31 -11.36 5.30 6.19
N ASN A 32 -12.10 4.81 7.19
CA ASN A 32 -12.75 5.70 8.14
C ASN A 32 -11.68 6.50 8.88
N ALA A 33 -11.79 7.83 8.77
CA ALA A 33 -10.83 8.76 9.33
C ALA A 33 -11.56 9.99 9.88
N SER A 34 -10.97 10.64 10.87
CA SER A 34 -11.50 11.90 11.41
C SER A 34 -10.36 12.79 11.85
N ARG A 35 -10.54 14.10 11.67
CA ARG A 35 -9.64 15.09 12.27
C ARG A 35 -9.86 15.10 13.78
N ILE A 36 -8.79 15.32 14.53
CA ILE A 36 -8.89 15.56 15.97
C ILE A 36 -9.43 16.97 16.16
N ASP A 37 -10.34 17.13 17.12
CA ASP A 37 -10.87 18.44 17.50
C ASP A 37 -9.73 19.41 17.86
N SER A 38 -9.76 20.62 17.30
CA SER A 38 -8.76 21.67 17.53
C SER A 38 -8.52 21.97 19.02
N GLU A 39 -9.54 21.84 19.87
CA GLU A 39 -9.40 22.08 21.32
C GLU A 39 -8.59 20.99 22.04
N LYS A 40 -8.51 19.80 21.44
CA LYS A 40 -7.76 18.64 21.97
C LYS A 40 -6.37 18.54 21.38
N LEU A 41 -6.06 19.33 20.35
CA LEU A 41 -4.76 19.36 19.75
C LEU A 41 -3.79 20.19 20.60
N PRO A 42 -2.54 19.73 20.79
CA PRO A 42 -1.51 20.57 21.38
C PRO A 42 -1.25 21.80 20.49
N SER A 43 -0.82 22.90 21.10
CA SER A 43 -0.44 24.08 20.32
C SER A 43 0.81 23.82 19.48
N GLY A 44 0.80 24.23 18.21
CA GLY A 44 1.97 24.18 17.34
C GLY A 44 1.65 23.59 15.96
N ASN A 45 2.71 23.24 15.23
CA ASN A 45 2.63 22.59 13.92
C ASN A 45 2.58 21.08 14.15
N LEU A 46 1.54 20.42 13.64
CA LEU A 46 1.28 19.01 13.89
C LEU A 46 1.07 18.26 12.60
N ILE A 47 1.50 17.00 12.59
CA ILE A 47 1.20 16.03 11.56
C ILE A 47 0.74 14.75 12.26
N TYR A 48 -0.41 14.21 11.87
CA TYR A 48 -0.98 13.01 12.48
C TYR A 48 -1.83 12.19 11.50
N LEU A 49 -1.98 10.90 11.81
CA LEU A 49 -2.85 9.98 11.06
C LEU A 49 -4.31 10.22 11.43
N GLY A 50 -5.18 10.30 10.42
CA GLY A 50 -6.63 10.44 10.62
C GLY A 50 -7.32 9.16 11.11
N THR A 51 -6.61 8.03 11.08
CA THR A 51 -7.11 6.70 11.41
C THR A 51 -6.10 6.03 12.35
N ALA A 52 -6.56 5.56 13.51
CA ALA A 52 -5.71 4.83 14.45
C ALA A 52 -5.64 3.32 14.13
N SER A 53 -6.71 2.77 13.57
CA SER A 53 -6.80 1.38 13.13
C SER A 53 -7.91 1.21 12.11
N ALA A 54 -7.79 0.19 11.26
CA ALA A 54 -8.81 -0.21 10.32
C ALA A 54 -8.81 -1.73 10.17
N ASN A 55 -10.00 -2.30 9.92
CA ASN A 55 -10.14 -3.67 9.45
C ASN A 55 -10.44 -3.60 7.95
N VAL A 56 -9.56 -4.17 7.15
CA VAL A 56 -9.68 -4.22 5.69
C VAL A 56 -9.91 -5.66 5.25
N LYS A 57 -10.58 -5.85 4.12
CA LYS A 57 -10.70 -7.16 3.51
C LYS A 57 -9.50 -7.40 2.58
N GLU A 58 -8.99 -8.61 2.60
CA GLU A 58 -8.09 -9.11 1.57
C GLU A 58 -8.88 -9.33 0.28
N GLU A 59 -8.80 -8.35 -0.61
CA GLU A 59 -9.39 -8.37 -1.94
C GLU A 59 -8.54 -7.47 -2.85
N ASP A 60 -8.78 -7.53 -4.16
CA ASP A 60 -8.11 -6.68 -5.14
C ASP A 60 -8.64 -5.24 -5.02
N ALA A 61 -8.20 -4.54 -3.97
CA ALA A 61 -8.64 -3.20 -3.59
C ALA A 61 -7.49 -2.36 -3.05
N VAL A 62 -7.58 -1.06 -3.32
CA VAL A 62 -6.67 -0.05 -2.76
C VAL A 62 -7.35 0.67 -1.63
N TYR A 63 -6.72 0.68 -0.47
CA TYR A 63 -7.19 1.45 0.68
C TYR A 63 -6.32 2.69 0.88
N SER A 64 -6.95 3.81 1.25
CA SER A 64 -6.23 5.05 1.60
C SER A 64 -6.58 5.52 2.99
N PHE A 65 -5.60 6.06 3.72
CA PHE A 65 -5.81 6.76 4.98
C PHE A 65 -5.22 8.17 4.87
N PRO A 66 -5.90 9.20 5.40
CA PRO A 66 -5.40 10.56 5.35
C PRO A 66 -4.36 10.82 6.44
N ILE A 67 -3.34 11.61 6.09
CA ILE A 67 -2.45 12.28 7.03
C ILE A 67 -2.88 13.75 7.11
N TYR A 68 -3.15 14.24 8.30
CA TYR A 68 -3.54 15.61 8.54
C TYR A 68 -2.36 16.44 9.02
N ARG A 69 -2.22 17.63 8.44
CA ARG A 69 -1.30 18.69 8.89
C ARG A 69 -2.12 19.85 9.47
N GLU A 70 -1.70 20.35 10.62
CA GLU A 70 -2.31 21.49 11.32
C GLU A 70 -1.24 22.51 11.73
N GLY A 71 -1.67 23.74 11.99
CA GLY A 71 -0.77 24.86 12.33
C GLY A 71 -0.35 25.66 11.10
N ASP A 72 0.90 26.09 11.07
CA ASP A 72 1.44 26.88 9.96
C ASP A 72 1.73 26.00 8.73
N LEU A 73 1.10 26.37 7.61
CA LEU A 73 1.19 25.69 6.32
C LEU A 73 2.04 26.48 5.30
N SER A 74 2.67 27.58 5.70
CA SER A 74 3.44 28.45 4.80
C SER A 74 4.71 27.79 4.25
N GLU A 75 5.33 26.92 5.04
CA GLU A 75 6.56 26.20 4.68
C GLU A 75 6.27 24.78 4.17
N GLU A 76 7.16 24.28 3.31
CA GLU A 76 7.16 22.89 2.87
C GLU A 76 7.42 21.94 4.04
N ALA A 77 6.72 20.82 4.08
CA ALA A 77 6.93 19.77 5.07
C ALA A 77 6.83 18.41 4.40
N SER A 78 7.67 17.48 4.84
CA SER A 78 7.69 16.09 4.39
C SER A 78 7.46 15.14 5.56
N VAL A 79 6.97 13.94 5.25
CA VAL A 79 6.69 12.88 6.22
C VAL A 79 7.24 11.58 5.66
N THR A 80 7.94 10.82 6.49
CA THR A 80 8.34 9.44 6.17
C THR A 80 7.43 8.49 6.91
N ILE A 81 6.87 7.51 6.19
CA ILE A 81 6.02 6.47 6.74
C ILE A 81 6.79 5.15 6.71
N HIS A 82 6.77 4.42 7.82
CA HIS A 82 7.30 3.07 7.92
C HIS A 82 6.16 2.11 8.25
N SER A 83 6.09 0.98 7.54
CA SER A 83 5.25 -0.15 7.93
C SER A 83 6.04 -1.14 8.79
N LEU A 84 5.34 -1.87 9.63
CA LEU A 84 5.89 -2.92 10.48
C LEU A 84 5.07 -4.20 10.31
N ASP A 85 5.75 -5.27 9.94
CA ASP A 85 5.16 -6.55 9.56
C ASP A 85 5.05 -7.47 10.78
N LEU A 86 3.87 -7.51 11.41
CA LEU A 86 3.65 -8.38 12.56
C LEU A 86 3.41 -9.84 12.13
N THR A 87 2.35 -10.07 11.35
CA THR A 87 2.00 -11.35 10.71
C THR A 87 2.00 -11.26 9.19
N ALA A 88 1.56 -10.11 8.65
CA ALA A 88 1.53 -9.85 7.22
C ALA A 88 2.94 -9.52 6.70
N ILE A 89 3.21 -9.82 5.43
CA ILE A 89 4.50 -9.65 4.75
C ILE A 89 4.37 -8.65 3.59
N TYR A 90 5.20 -7.60 3.60
CA TYR A 90 5.28 -6.65 2.50
C TYR A 90 5.72 -7.30 1.18
N GLY A 91 4.91 -7.09 0.14
CA GLY A 91 5.08 -7.68 -1.19
C GLY A 91 4.32 -9.01 -1.39
N GLU A 92 3.74 -9.58 -0.33
CA GLU A 92 2.90 -10.78 -0.40
C GLU A 92 1.46 -10.45 0.00
N ASP A 93 1.26 -9.97 1.22
CA ASP A 93 -0.08 -9.67 1.76
C ASP A 93 -0.54 -8.24 1.45
N TYR A 94 0.41 -7.32 1.27
CA TYR A 94 0.12 -5.94 0.95
C TYR A 94 1.30 -5.24 0.24
N ILE A 95 0.99 -4.15 -0.47
CA ILE A 95 1.97 -3.24 -1.05
C ILE A 95 1.60 -1.79 -0.71
N ILE A 96 2.59 -0.91 -0.65
CA ILE A 96 2.38 0.52 -0.47
C ILE A 96 2.48 1.18 -1.85
N LEU A 97 1.43 1.89 -2.24
CA LEU A 97 1.38 2.64 -3.50
C LEU A 97 1.92 4.05 -3.28
N ASP A 98 3.23 4.20 -3.43
CA ASP A 98 3.93 5.50 -3.48
C ASP A 98 5.16 5.36 -4.39
N ASP A 99 5.48 6.38 -5.18
CA ASP A 99 6.63 6.37 -6.09
C ASP A 99 7.98 6.25 -5.33
N ASN A 100 8.00 6.59 -4.04
CA ASN A 100 9.15 6.53 -3.16
C ASN A 100 9.10 5.35 -2.18
N ALA A 101 8.17 4.40 -2.35
CA ALA A 101 8.07 3.23 -1.48
C ALA A 101 9.32 2.34 -1.62
N GLU A 102 10.01 2.09 -0.50
CA GLU A 102 11.19 1.24 -0.44
C GLU A 102 10.97 0.07 0.52
N LYS A 103 11.32 -1.16 0.08
CA LYS A 103 11.35 -2.33 0.95
C LYS A 103 12.62 -2.32 1.80
N THR A 104 12.47 -2.16 3.12
CA THR A 104 13.59 -2.17 4.07
C THR A 104 13.72 -3.47 4.87
N GLY A 105 12.71 -4.33 4.87
CA GLY A 105 12.71 -5.63 5.57
C GLY A 105 13.25 -6.78 4.73
N ASP A 106 13.63 -7.88 5.37
CA ASP A 106 14.14 -9.11 4.73
C ASP A 106 13.03 -10.07 4.24
N GLY A 107 11.75 -9.72 4.46
CA GLY A 107 10.60 -10.55 4.08
C GLY A 107 10.13 -11.53 5.16
N VAL A 108 10.71 -11.53 6.36
CA VAL A 108 10.24 -12.36 7.49
C VAL A 108 9.47 -11.50 8.49
N SER A 109 8.23 -11.91 8.80
CA SER A 109 7.37 -11.22 9.77
C SER A 109 7.96 -11.29 11.19
N ILE A 110 7.62 -10.32 12.04
CA ILE A 110 8.12 -10.27 13.42
C ILE A 110 7.73 -11.54 14.19
N LEU A 111 6.50 -12.02 14.08
CA LEU A 111 6.06 -13.21 14.82
C LEU A 111 6.75 -14.50 14.33
N GLU A 112 7.01 -14.63 13.03
CA GLU A 112 7.74 -15.78 12.50
C GLU A 112 9.17 -15.88 13.05
N ARG A 113 9.84 -14.73 13.22
CA ARG A 113 11.17 -14.71 13.86
C ARG A 113 11.13 -15.21 15.28
N TYR A 114 10.11 -14.82 16.06
CA TYR A 114 9.98 -15.31 17.43
C TYR A 114 9.66 -16.80 17.47
N ALA A 115 8.80 -17.29 16.57
CA ALA A 115 8.48 -18.71 16.51
C ALA A 115 9.69 -19.59 16.14
N THR A 116 10.55 -19.12 15.24
CA THR A 116 11.75 -19.85 14.80
C THR A 116 12.93 -19.72 15.76
N ALA A 117 13.08 -18.57 16.43
CA ALA A 117 14.12 -18.37 17.44
C ALA A 117 13.95 -19.28 18.67
N GLU A 118 12.71 -19.63 19.05
CA GLU A 118 12.45 -20.56 20.15
C GLU A 118 12.83 -22.02 19.77
N THR A 119 12.64 -22.41 18.51
CA THR A 119 12.96 -23.78 18.05
C THR A 119 14.46 -24.06 17.92
N ASP A 120 15.28 -23.03 17.71
CA ASP A 120 16.74 -23.19 17.55
C ASP A 120 17.48 -23.38 18.89
N THR A 121 16.80 -23.21 20.03
CA THR A 121 17.42 -23.33 21.36
C THR A 121 17.36 -24.73 21.97
N ASP A 122 16.65 -25.68 21.35
CA ASP A 122 16.41 -27.03 21.93
C ASP A 122 17.33 -28.13 21.35
N GLU A 123 18.22 -27.82 20.40
CA GLU A 123 19.08 -28.81 19.71
C GLU A 123 20.54 -28.88 20.25
N THR A 124 20.89 -28.20 21.35
CA THR A 124 22.29 -28.23 21.89
C THR A 124 22.41 -28.77 23.31
N SER A 125 21.73 -29.87 23.64
CA SER A 125 21.99 -30.55 24.91
C SER A 125 21.83 -32.06 24.88
N ASP A 126 22.55 -32.77 23.99
CA ASP A 126 22.80 -34.21 24.18
C ASP A 126 24.08 -34.64 23.46
N ASN A 127 25.23 -34.28 24.05
CA ASN A 127 26.48 -35.03 23.85
C ASN A 127 27.44 -34.78 25.02
N ILE A 128 27.10 -35.35 26.18
CA ILE A 128 28.11 -35.71 27.17
C ILE A 128 28.17 -37.24 27.17
N SER A 129 29.13 -37.78 26.43
CA SER A 129 29.50 -39.19 26.42
C SER A 129 30.15 -39.59 27.75
N GLU A 130 29.70 -40.72 28.31
CA GLU A 130 30.25 -41.47 29.46
C GLU A 130 31.74 -41.82 29.33
#